data_AF-A0A7Y5J2T3-F1
#
_entry.id   AF-A0A7Y5J2T3-F1
#
_cell.length_a   1.000
_cell.length_b   1.000
_cell.length_c   1.000
_cell.angle_alpha   90.00
_cell.angle_beta   90.00
_cell.angle_gamma   90.00
#
_symmetry.space_group_name_H-M   'P 1'
#
loop_
_entity.id
_entity.type
_entity.pdbx_description
1 polymer ?
#
loop_
_entity_poly.entity_id
_entity_poly.type
_entity_poly.pdbx_seq_one_letter_code
_entity_poly.pdbx_strand_id
1 'polypeptide(L)'
;MKHAFAISPLLQSHMLEFADEQPFERAMALLQTALPAAEAGASQSQRLTQHFGNLGETEEILRAPGFAFGDVSPGKKTDNVLYVQVDGGHLRTDEGFRETKVGRIFGSDQLVKKSCDNELVKRRIALSSSDYLAHLGHHAEFTARFNPLVCAHLKKAPGTKMVAISDGAEWIANWLLTTFPAAIIILDFYHALEHLANFATQVFSSDSSREEWIEIRQKELLAGKLDQVIEAIREKMMGRRASIIASADKLIAYYEKNKYRMKYDEYRAAGYCIGSGAIESAISTVVQQRCKLVGQRWTNRITAVLNIRAVFKSSKRGKLRELINQQMGYERAA
;
A
#
# COMPACT_ATOMS: atom_id res chain seq x y z
N MET A 1 17.38 -10.63 30.49
CA MET A 1 17.41 -10.63 29.01
C MET A 1 16.64 -11.83 28.48
N LYS A 2 15.73 -11.60 27.53
CA LYS A 2 14.90 -12.63 26.89
C LYS A 2 15.53 -13.21 25.61
N HIS A 3 16.71 -12.72 25.23
CA HIS A 3 17.52 -13.24 24.12
C HIS A 3 19.02 -13.13 24.42
N ALA A 4 19.85 -13.87 23.67
CA ALA A 4 21.30 -13.95 23.88
C ALA A 4 22.16 -12.99 23.02
N PHE A 5 21.56 -12.00 22.34
CA PHE A 5 22.36 -11.00 21.62
C PHE A 5 23.19 -10.16 22.59
N ALA A 6 24.51 -10.37 22.61
CA ALA A 6 25.47 -9.67 23.45
C ALA A 6 25.81 -8.25 22.92
N ILE A 7 24.78 -7.45 22.64
CA ILE A 7 24.88 -6.09 22.12
C ILE A 7 23.83 -5.19 22.79
N SER A 8 24.15 -3.92 22.98
CA SER A 8 23.27 -2.97 23.68
C SER A 8 21.94 -2.76 22.95
N PRO A 9 20.85 -2.37 23.65
CA PRO A 9 19.57 -2.03 23.02
C PRO A 9 19.70 -1.00 21.90
N LEU A 10 20.56 0.00 22.10
CA LEU A 10 20.81 1.05 21.12
C LEU A 10 21.43 0.48 19.84
N LEU A 11 22.45 -0.37 19.97
CA LEU A 11 23.08 -1.01 18.82
C LEU A 11 22.10 -1.94 18.09
N GLN A 12 21.27 -2.68 18.82
CA GLN A 12 20.20 -3.49 18.22
C GLN A 12 19.21 -2.63 17.40
N SER A 13 18.79 -1.48 17.95
CA SER A 13 17.90 -0.55 17.25
C SER A 13 18.51 -0.03 15.95
N HIS A 14 19.79 0.35 15.95
CA HIS A 14 20.46 0.83 14.75
C HIS A 14 20.67 -0.30 13.74
N MET A 15 21.05 -1.50 14.18
CA MET A 15 21.19 -2.64 13.28
C MET A 15 19.88 -2.95 12.54
N LEU A 16 18.73 -2.88 13.23
CA LEU A 16 17.41 -3.08 12.60
C LEU A 16 17.04 -1.95 11.63
N GLU A 17 17.37 -0.69 11.96
CA GLU A 17 17.06 0.47 11.12
C GLU A 17 17.86 0.48 9.82
N PHE A 18 19.15 0.15 9.87
CA PHE A 18 19.95 0.02 8.64
C PHE A 18 19.53 -1.21 7.83
N ALA A 19 19.19 -2.32 8.50
CA ALA A 19 18.77 -3.56 7.85
C ALA A 19 17.35 -3.51 7.25
N ASP A 20 16.51 -2.61 7.75
CA ASP A 20 15.27 -2.20 7.08
C ASP A 20 15.64 -1.69 5.68
N GLU A 21 16.37 -0.59 5.57
CA GLU A 21 16.61 0.05 4.27
C GLU A 21 17.52 -0.73 3.31
N GLN A 22 18.48 -1.51 3.82
CA GLN A 22 19.54 -2.13 3.02
C GLN A 22 19.69 -3.64 3.28
N PRO A 23 20.16 -4.43 2.29
CA PRO A 23 20.62 -5.81 2.51
C PRO A 23 21.58 -5.92 3.69
N PHE A 24 21.48 -6.98 4.50
CA PHE A 24 22.18 -7.09 5.79
C PHE A 24 23.68 -6.78 5.73
N GLU A 25 24.38 -7.26 4.72
CA GLU A 25 25.80 -6.99 4.52
C GLU A 25 26.07 -5.51 4.28
N ARG A 26 25.36 -4.89 3.33
CA ARG A 26 25.48 -3.45 3.06
C ARG A 26 25.02 -2.60 4.24
N ALA A 27 23.97 -3.00 4.93
CA ALA A 27 23.45 -2.35 6.13
C ALA A 27 24.52 -2.27 7.22
N MET A 28 25.19 -3.40 7.50
CA MET A 28 26.24 -3.44 8.51
C MET A 28 27.51 -2.71 8.07
N ALA A 29 27.87 -2.78 6.78
CA ALA A 29 28.97 -1.98 6.24
C ALA A 29 28.73 -0.47 6.42
N LEU A 30 27.51 0.01 6.18
CA LEU A 30 27.12 1.41 6.42
C LEU A 30 27.06 1.76 7.90
N LEU A 31 26.60 0.84 8.75
CA LEU A 31 26.62 1.05 10.19
C LEU A 31 28.05 1.19 10.72
N GLN A 32 28.99 0.40 10.19
CA GLN A 32 30.41 0.46 10.55
C GLN A 32 31.04 1.82 10.23
N THR A 33 30.61 2.50 9.16
CA THR A 33 31.15 3.83 8.85
C THR A 33 30.67 4.88 9.85
N ALA A 34 29.46 4.72 10.39
CA ALA A 34 28.92 5.61 11.41
C ALA A 34 29.42 5.26 12.83
N LEU A 35 29.63 3.96 13.11
CA LEU A 35 30.07 3.44 14.41
C LEU A 35 31.23 2.44 14.22
N PRO A 36 32.47 2.90 13.98
CA PRO A 36 33.60 2.03 13.65
C PRO A 36 34.01 1.05 14.75
N ALA A 37 33.62 1.30 16.00
CA ALA A 37 33.90 0.42 17.13
C ALA A 37 32.80 -0.64 17.36
N ALA A 38 31.67 -0.57 16.64
CA ALA A 38 30.62 -1.56 16.75
C ALA A 38 31.00 -2.82 15.97
N GLU A 39 31.09 -3.97 16.63
CA GLU A 39 31.24 -5.26 15.97
C GLU A 39 29.86 -5.77 15.52
N ALA A 40 29.41 -5.34 14.34
CA ALA A 40 28.08 -5.67 13.80
C ALA A 40 28.18 -6.53 12.53
N GLY A 41 27.89 -7.82 12.66
CA GLY A 41 27.95 -8.77 11.53
C GLY A 41 26.62 -8.91 10.78
N ALA A 42 26.67 -9.14 9.46
CA ALA A 42 25.47 -9.36 8.62
C ALA A 42 24.58 -10.50 9.14
N SER A 43 25.19 -11.63 9.53
CA SER A 43 24.47 -12.79 10.10
C SER A 43 23.81 -12.46 11.44
N GLN A 44 24.45 -11.61 12.27
CA GLN A 44 23.86 -11.17 13.54
C GLN A 44 22.67 -10.23 13.30
N SER A 45 22.80 -9.28 12.36
CA SER A 45 21.71 -8.42 11.91
C SER A 45 20.52 -9.22 11.38
N GLN A 46 20.78 -10.24 10.55
CA GLN A 46 19.74 -11.14 10.09
C GLN A 46 19.05 -11.86 11.26
N ARG A 47 19.81 -12.46 12.20
CA ARG A 47 19.22 -13.13 13.37
C ARG A 47 18.38 -12.16 14.22
N LEU A 48 18.83 -10.92 14.36
CA LEU A 48 18.13 -9.88 15.10
C LEU A 48 16.81 -9.50 14.44
N THR A 49 16.81 -9.23 13.12
CA THR A 49 15.59 -8.99 12.33
C THR A 49 14.63 -10.17 12.42
N GLN A 50 15.14 -11.39 12.37
CA GLN A 50 14.35 -12.61 12.47
C GLN A 50 13.76 -12.80 13.86
N HIS A 51 14.47 -12.41 14.91
CA HIS A 51 13.95 -12.45 16.26
C HIS A 51 12.82 -11.43 16.42
N PHE A 52 13.12 -10.13 16.29
CA PHE A 52 12.15 -9.07 16.54
C PHE A 52 10.99 -9.08 15.54
N GLY A 53 11.24 -9.37 14.27
CA GLY A 53 10.18 -9.39 13.25
C GLY A 53 9.16 -10.50 13.42
N ASN A 54 9.47 -11.55 14.21
CA ASN A 54 8.57 -12.67 14.48
C ASN A 54 7.95 -12.64 15.89
N LEU A 55 8.27 -11.64 16.72
CA LEU A 55 7.66 -11.49 18.04
C LEU A 55 6.17 -11.13 17.92
N GLY A 56 5.35 -11.68 18.81
CA GLY A 56 3.93 -11.30 18.91
C GLY A 56 3.76 -9.83 19.26
N GLU A 57 4.67 -9.28 20.07
CA GLU A 57 4.70 -7.86 20.42
C GLU A 57 4.93 -6.96 19.19
N THR A 58 5.71 -7.42 18.20
CA THR A 58 5.88 -6.70 16.93
C THR A 58 4.59 -6.70 16.11
N GLU A 59 3.84 -7.79 16.13
CA GLU A 59 2.52 -7.84 15.51
C GLU A 59 1.54 -6.86 16.19
N GLU A 60 1.58 -6.72 17.51
CA GLU A 60 0.79 -5.72 18.23
C GLU A 60 1.22 -4.28 17.90
N ILE A 61 2.52 -4.03 17.70
CA ILE A 61 3.01 -2.74 17.19
C ILE A 61 2.42 -2.48 15.79
N LEU A 62 2.45 -3.45 14.89
CA LEU A 62 1.90 -3.33 13.54
C LEU A 62 0.40 -3.01 13.56
N ARG A 63 -0.36 -3.63 14.47
CA ARG A 63 -1.81 -3.44 14.61
C ARG A 63 -2.22 -2.15 15.33
N ALA A 64 -1.30 -1.51 16.03
CA ALA A 64 -1.56 -0.22 16.67
C ALA A 64 -1.37 0.94 15.68
N PRO A 65 -2.26 1.96 15.64
CA PRO A 65 -2.09 3.14 14.80
C PRO A 65 -0.74 3.84 15.00
N GLY A 66 -0.05 4.14 13.90
CA GLY A 66 1.23 4.87 13.84
C GLY A 66 1.07 6.39 13.69
N PHE A 67 -0.14 6.84 13.34
CA PHE A 67 -0.52 8.25 13.33
C PHE A 67 -1.90 8.44 13.96
N ALA A 68 -2.28 9.68 14.21
CA ALA A 68 -3.60 10.08 14.64
C ALA A 68 -4.12 11.18 13.71
N PHE A 69 -5.44 11.26 13.55
CA PHE A 69 -6.05 12.43 12.96
C PHE A 69 -5.83 13.64 13.89
N GLY A 70 -5.78 14.85 13.31
CA GLY A 70 -5.86 16.09 14.09
C GLY A 70 -7.13 16.19 14.96
N ASP A 71 -7.31 17.26 15.74
CA ASP A 71 -8.39 17.44 16.74
C ASP A 71 -9.75 16.78 16.37
N VAL A 72 -10.01 15.60 16.97
CA VAL A 72 -11.19 14.74 16.74
C VAL A 72 -12.26 14.89 17.84
N SER A 73 -12.30 16.05 18.51
CA SER A 73 -13.20 16.28 19.66
C SER A 73 -14.67 15.92 19.37
N PRO A 74 -15.37 15.23 20.30
CA PRO A 74 -16.77 14.82 20.11
C PRO A 74 -17.67 16.01 19.81
N GLY A 75 -18.47 15.93 18.74
CA GLY A 75 -19.43 16.97 18.34
C GLY A 75 -18.93 17.93 17.24
N LYS A 76 -17.65 17.88 16.87
CA LYS A 76 -17.11 18.60 15.71
C LYS A 76 -17.28 17.73 14.46
N LYS A 77 -18.08 18.17 13.47
CA LYS A 77 -18.09 17.51 12.15
C LYS A 77 -16.69 17.68 11.55
N THR A 78 -15.94 16.59 11.44
CA THR A 78 -14.70 16.56 10.68
C THR A 78 -15.00 15.89 9.34
N ASP A 79 -14.61 16.52 8.24
CA ASP A 79 -14.61 15.89 6.90
C ASP A 79 -13.41 14.93 6.77
N ASN A 80 -13.02 14.29 7.88
CA ASN A 80 -11.88 13.40 7.92
C ASN A 80 -12.23 12.11 7.17
N VAL A 81 -11.29 11.69 6.33
CA VAL A 81 -11.38 10.45 5.57
C VAL A 81 -10.22 9.55 5.94
N LEU A 82 -10.51 8.31 6.27
CA LEU A 82 -9.54 7.24 6.41
C LEU A 82 -9.45 6.50 5.09
N TYR A 83 -8.34 6.68 4.39
CA TYR A 83 -8.06 5.92 3.18
C TYR A 83 -7.47 4.57 3.52
N VAL A 84 -8.02 3.52 2.91
CA VAL A 84 -7.53 2.16 2.99
C VAL A 84 -7.28 1.64 1.58
N GLN A 85 -6.06 1.24 1.28
CA GLN A 85 -5.71 0.65 0.00
C GLN A 85 -5.01 -0.68 0.22
N VAL A 86 -5.29 -1.65 -0.64
CA VAL A 86 -4.75 -3.01 -0.56
C VAL A 86 -4.45 -3.50 -1.97
N ASP A 87 -3.30 -4.12 -2.15
CA ASP A 87 -2.87 -4.71 -3.42
C ASP A 87 -1.77 -5.79 -3.18
N GLY A 88 -1.36 -6.50 -4.24
CA GLY A 88 -0.39 -7.58 -4.21
C GLY A 88 0.88 -7.31 -5.02
N GLY A 89 2.05 -7.56 -4.42
CA GLY A 89 3.34 -7.52 -5.09
C GLY A 89 4.02 -8.88 -5.13
N HIS A 90 4.58 -9.28 -6.27
CA HIS A 90 5.25 -10.58 -6.39
C HIS A 90 6.72 -10.54 -5.95
N LEU A 91 7.08 -11.50 -5.10
CA LEU A 91 8.45 -11.76 -4.64
C LEU A 91 8.92 -13.14 -5.09
N ARG A 92 10.22 -13.25 -5.39
CA ARG A 92 10.83 -14.53 -5.75
C ARG A 92 11.17 -15.32 -4.49
N THR A 93 10.63 -16.53 -4.39
CA THR A 93 10.84 -17.46 -3.28
C THR A 93 11.50 -18.76 -3.73
N ASP A 94 11.84 -19.62 -2.78
CA ASP A 94 12.32 -20.99 -3.07
C ASP A 94 11.30 -21.83 -3.84
N GLU A 95 10.03 -21.47 -3.79
CA GLU A 95 8.94 -22.16 -4.50
C GLU A 95 8.46 -21.40 -5.75
N GLY A 96 9.24 -20.41 -6.21
CA GLY A 96 8.88 -19.58 -7.35
C GLY A 96 8.33 -18.21 -6.94
N PHE A 97 7.65 -17.51 -7.85
CA PHE A 97 7.06 -16.22 -7.53
C PHE A 97 5.82 -16.41 -6.66
N ARG A 98 5.81 -15.78 -5.49
CA ARG A 98 4.68 -15.76 -4.57
C ARG A 98 4.22 -14.33 -4.35
N GLU A 99 2.92 -14.16 -4.26
CA GLU A 99 2.28 -12.88 -4.05
C GLU A 99 2.38 -12.45 -2.57
N THR A 100 2.77 -11.20 -2.35
CA THR A 100 2.80 -10.54 -1.05
C THR A 100 1.72 -9.49 -1.03
N LYS A 101 0.72 -9.67 -0.16
CA LYS A 101 -0.34 -8.68 0.06
C LYS A 101 0.18 -7.54 0.90
N VAL A 102 -0.13 -6.33 0.49
CA VAL A 102 0.26 -5.08 1.15
C VAL A 102 -1.00 -4.29 1.42
N GLY A 103 -1.11 -3.77 2.63
CA GLY A 103 -2.12 -2.80 3.03
C GLY A 103 -1.47 -1.48 3.38
N ARG A 104 -2.11 -0.38 3.01
CA ARG A 104 -1.73 0.98 3.40
C ARG A 104 -2.94 1.72 3.94
N ILE A 105 -2.75 2.42 5.05
CA ILE A 105 -3.77 3.27 5.68
C ILE A 105 -3.21 4.68 5.86
N PHE A 106 -3.99 5.70 5.55
CA PHE A 106 -3.63 7.11 5.80
C PHE A 106 -4.87 7.99 5.97
N GLY A 107 -4.74 9.08 6.74
CA GLY A 107 -5.78 10.09 6.88
C GLY A 107 -5.75 11.13 5.76
N SER A 108 -6.88 11.77 5.49
CA SER A 108 -6.97 12.92 4.56
C SER A 108 -6.08 14.09 4.99
N ASP A 109 -5.89 14.28 6.29
CA ASP A 109 -5.01 15.30 6.87
C ASP A 109 -3.51 15.02 6.66
N GLN A 110 -3.16 13.79 6.27
CA GLN A 110 -1.79 13.41 5.93
C GLN A 110 -1.42 13.74 4.47
N LEU A 111 -2.38 14.17 3.65
CA LEU A 111 -2.15 14.54 2.26
C LEU A 111 -1.59 15.97 2.19
N VAL A 112 -0.25 16.07 2.16
CA VAL A 112 0.46 17.35 2.07
C VAL A 112 0.68 17.71 0.61
N LYS A 113 0.15 18.85 0.18
CA LYS A 113 0.48 19.44 -1.13
C LYS A 113 1.88 20.02 -1.06
N LYS A 114 2.85 19.39 -1.74
CA LYS A 114 4.17 19.99 -1.95
C LYS A 114 4.13 20.81 -3.24
N SER A 115 4.29 22.12 -3.13
CA SER A 115 4.71 22.91 -4.30
C SER A 115 6.16 22.54 -4.61
N CYS A 116 6.44 22.33 -5.89
CA CYS A 116 7.80 22.43 -6.38
C CYS A 116 7.97 23.89 -6.78
N ASP A 117 9.06 24.54 -6.38
CA ASP A 117 9.35 25.93 -6.78
C ASP A 117 9.65 26.08 -8.29
N ASN A 118 9.58 24.98 -9.05
CA ASN A 118 9.58 24.97 -10.51
C ASN A 118 8.15 24.90 -11.04
N GLU A 119 7.71 25.98 -11.70
CA GLU A 119 6.38 26.17 -12.30
C GLU A 119 5.98 25.11 -13.35
N LEU A 120 6.90 24.24 -13.76
CA LEU A 120 6.70 23.21 -14.79
C LEU A 120 6.26 21.84 -14.24
N VAL A 121 6.24 21.64 -12.92
CA VAL A 121 5.84 20.35 -12.33
C VAL A 121 4.50 20.48 -11.60
N LYS A 122 3.51 19.71 -12.05
CA LYS A 122 2.20 19.58 -11.37
C LYS A 122 2.42 19.33 -9.87
N ARG A 123 1.66 20.04 -9.01
CA ARG A 123 1.68 19.90 -7.54
C ARG A 123 1.71 18.43 -7.13
N ARG A 124 2.76 18.00 -6.41
CA ARG A 124 2.87 16.63 -5.91
C ARG A 124 2.15 16.52 -4.58
N ILE A 125 1.33 15.49 -4.42
CA ILE A 125 0.77 15.12 -3.13
C ILE A 125 1.77 14.18 -2.46
N ALA A 126 2.26 14.56 -1.29
CA ALA A 126 3.09 13.72 -0.44
C ALA A 126 2.27 13.28 0.77
N LEU A 127 2.49 12.06 1.23
CA LEU A 127 1.90 11.56 2.48
C LEU A 127 2.90 11.77 3.62
N SER A 128 2.51 12.52 4.65
CA SER A 128 3.35 12.77 5.83
C SER A 128 3.48 11.53 6.70
N SER A 129 2.39 10.79 6.90
CA SER A 129 2.36 9.54 7.65
C SER A 129 1.42 8.53 6.98
N SER A 130 1.72 7.25 7.14
CA SER A 130 0.86 6.15 6.74
C SER A 130 1.18 4.95 7.60
N ASP A 131 0.22 4.05 7.77
CA ASP A 131 0.45 2.73 8.34
C ASP A 131 0.49 1.68 7.24
N TYR A 132 1.36 0.68 7.43
CA TYR A 132 1.58 -0.41 6.47
C TYR A 132 1.47 -1.76 7.15
N LEU A 133 1.02 -2.75 6.39
CA LEU A 133 1.12 -4.16 6.74
C LEU A 133 1.42 -4.96 5.49
N ALA A 134 2.33 -5.93 5.59
CA ALA A 134 2.65 -6.83 4.48
C ALA A 134 2.58 -8.29 4.95
N HIS A 135 2.12 -9.16 4.06
CA HIS A 135 1.99 -10.59 4.31
C HIS A 135 2.24 -11.38 3.03
N LEU A 136 3.25 -12.25 3.05
CA LEU A 136 3.50 -13.22 1.99
C LEU A 136 2.58 -14.42 2.21
N GLY A 137 1.53 -14.56 1.40
CA GLY A 137 0.58 -15.64 1.57
C GLY A 137 -0.84 -15.30 1.14
N HIS A 138 -1.79 -16.09 1.67
CA HIS A 138 -3.19 -16.02 1.28
C HIS A 138 -3.86 -14.74 1.80
N HIS A 139 -4.84 -14.23 1.07
CA HIS A 139 -5.52 -12.99 1.43
C HIS A 139 -6.26 -13.06 2.78
N ALA A 140 -6.75 -14.25 3.16
CA ALA A 140 -7.47 -14.45 4.42
C ALA A 140 -6.57 -14.22 5.66
N GLU A 141 -5.33 -14.71 5.61
CA GLU A 141 -4.35 -14.47 6.67
C GLU A 141 -3.93 -12.99 6.72
N PHE A 142 -3.78 -12.36 5.55
CA PHE A 142 -3.52 -10.93 5.46
C PHE A 142 -4.65 -10.10 6.08
N THR A 143 -5.91 -10.33 5.71
CA THR A 143 -7.04 -9.55 6.23
C THR A 143 -7.25 -9.79 7.73
N ALA A 144 -7.01 -11.00 8.23
CA ALA A 144 -7.03 -11.28 9.66
C ALA A 144 -6.01 -10.42 10.45
N ARG A 145 -4.84 -10.15 9.86
CA ARG A 145 -3.82 -9.27 10.45
C ARG A 145 -4.12 -7.79 10.25
N PHE A 146 -4.70 -7.42 9.11
CA PHE A 146 -4.93 -6.02 8.73
C PHE A 146 -6.21 -5.43 9.33
N ASN A 147 -7.26 -6.22 9.53
CA ASN A 147 -8.52 -5.77 10.11
C ASN A 147 -8.36 -5.08 11.48
N PRO A 148 -7.59 -5.64 12.45
CA PRO A 148 -7.36 -4.97 13.73
C PRO A 148 -6.78 -3.56 13.59
N LEU A 149 -5.88 -3.36 12.62
CA LEU A 149 -5.27 -2.05 12.37
C LEU A 149 -6.28 -1.04 11.81
N VAL A 150 -7.11 -1.45 10.86
CA VAL A 150 -8.21 -0.61 10.33
C VAL A 150 -9.19 -0.25 11.44
N CYS A 151 -9.62 -1.24 12.22
CA CYS A 151 -10.53 -1.04 13.35
C CYS A 151 -9.94 -0.11 14.42
N ALA A 152 -8.64 -0.21 14.71
CA ALA A 152 -7.98 0.64 15.67
C ALA A 152 -7.94 2.11 15.23
N HIS A 153 -7.77 2.38 13.93
CA HIS A 153 -7.90 3.73 13.37
C HIS A 153 -9.32 4.27 13.48
N LEU A 154 -10.32 3.49 13.06
CA LEU A 154 -11.73 3.90 13.13
C LEU A 154 -12.18 4.14 14.58
N LYS A 155 -11.68 3.35 15.54
CA LYS A 155 -11.96 3.55 16.97
C LYS A 155 -11.32 4.83 17.53
N LYS A 156 -10.10 5.18 17.09
CA LYS A 156 -9.42 6.41 17.53
C LYS A 156 -10.00 7.69 16.93
N ALA A 157 -10.64 7.59 15.77
CA ALA A 157 -11.25 8.72 15.08
C ALA A 157 -12.71 8.42 14.70
N PRO A 158 -13.62 8.34 15.70
CA PRO A 158 -15.01 8.03 15.47
C PRO A 158 -15.66 9.07 14.56
N GLY A 159 -16.53 8.62 13.65
CA GLY A 159 -17.22 9.48 12.68
C GLY A 159 -16.44 9.73 11.37
N THR A 160 -15.17 9.33 11.29
CA THR A 160 -14.37 9.39 10.05
C THR A 160 -14.96 8.47 8.99
N LYS A 161 -15.07 8.94 7.74
CA LYS A 161 -15.51 8.09 6.63
C LYS A 161 -14.35 7.21 6.17
N MET A 162 -14.60 5.91 5.99
CA MET A 162 -13.64 5.00 5.38
C MET A 162 -13.80 5.03 3.85
N VAL A 163 -12.75 5.37 3.13
CA VAL A 163 -12.69 5.30 1.66
C VAL A 163 -11.67 4.23 1.28
N ALA A 164 -12.12 3.18 0.59
CA ALA A 164 -11.28 2.12 0.09
C ALA A 164 -11.07 2.25 -1.42
N ILE A 165 -9.81 2.17 -1.88
CA ILE A 165 -9.47 2.23 -3.31
C ILE A 165 -8.76 0.94 -3.72
N SER A 166 -9.22 0.31 -4.82
CA SER A 166 -8.68 -0.94 -5.35
C SER A 166 -8.80 -1.01 -6.87
N ASP A 167 -7.87 -1.73 -7.49
CA ASP A 167 -7.80 -2.13 -8.91
C ASP A 167 -9.04 -2.89 -9.44
N GLY A 168 -9.86 -3.42 -8.55
CA GLY A 168 -11.05 -4.18 -8.89
C GLY A 168 -11.01 -5.65 -8.51
N ALA A 169 -9.96 -6.13 -7.84
CA ALA A 169 -9.86 -7.52 -7.42
C ALA A 169 -11.07 -7.97 -6.57
N GLU A 170 -11.64 -9.13 -6.92
CA GLU A 170 -12.91 -9.61 -6.36
C GLU A 170 -12.81 -9.92 -4.86
N TRP A 171 -11.69 -10.51 -4.43
CA TRP A 171 -11.46 -10.80 -3.01
C TRP A 171 -11.41 -9.53 -2.16
N ILE A 172 -10.92 -8.41 -2.70
CA ILE A 172 -10.87 -7.12 -2.00
C ILE A 172 -12.29 -6.57 -1.85
N ALA A 173 -13.07 -6.57 -2.92
CA ALA A 173 -14.46 -6.12 -2.89
C ALA A 173 -15.29 -6.94 -1.89
N ASN A 174 -15.20 -8.28 -1.95
CA ASN A 174 -15.91 -9.17 -1.04
C ASN A 174 -15.51 -8.95 0.42
N TRP A 175 -14.20 -8.78 0.69
CA TRP A 175 -13.71 -8.47 2.04
C TRP A 175 -14.24 -7.12 2.55
N LEU A 176 -14.19 -6.06 1.74
CA LEU A 176 -14.67 -4.74 2.14
C LEU A 176 -16.17 -4.73 2.40
N LEU A 177 -16.98 -5.31 1.50
CA LEU A 177 -18.43 -5.36 1.65
C LEU A 177 -18.88 -6.18 2.87
N THR A 178 -18.14 -7.22 3.23
CA THR A 178 -18.47 -8.08 4.38
C THR A 178 -17.96 -7.52 5.71
N THR A 179 -16.74 -6.98 5.73
CA THR A 179 -16.08 -6.55 6.99
C THR A 179 -16.34 -5.08 7.31
N PHE A 180 -16.45 -4.24 6.28
CA PHE A 180 -16.60 -2.78 6.41
C PHE A 180 -17.74 -2.28 5.51
N PRO A 181 -19.00 -2.69 5.76
CA PRO A 181 -20.14 -2.39 4.87
C PRO A 181 -20.45 -0.90 4.72
N ALA A 182 -19.98 -0.06 5.66
CA ALA A 182 -20.12 1.40 5.59
C ALA A 182 -18.99 2.09 4.80
N ALA A 183 -17.99 1.33 4.31
CA ALA A 183 -16.89 1.89 3.53
C ALA A 183 -17.35 2.32 2.14
N ILE A 184 -16.88 3.48 1.70
CA ILE A 184 -17.03 3.94 0.32
C ILE A 184 -15.95 3.23 -0.51
N ILE A 185 -16.36 2.34 -1.41
CA ILE A 185 -15.44 1.59 -2.28
C ILE A 185 -15.34 2.33 -3.62
N ILE A 186 -14.12 2.68 -4.01
CA ILE A 186 -13.80 3.36 -5.26
C ILE A 186 -12.94 2.42 -6.10
N LEU A 187 -13.35 2.19 -7.35
CA LEU A 187 -12.47 1.54 -8.32
C LEU A 187 -11.33 2.51 -8.67
N ASP A 188 -10.09 2.01 -8.75
CA ASP A 188 -8.99 2.84 -9.23
C ASP A 188 -9.25 3.33 -10.65
N PHE A 189 -9.36 4.64 -10.79
CA PHE A 189 -9.57 5.34 -12.04
C PHE A 189 -8.48 5.04 -13.08
N TYR A 190 -7.21 5.00 -12.68
CA TYR A 190 -6.10 4.80 -13.60
C TYR A 190 -6.02 3.35 -14.08
N HIS A 191 -6.34 2.38 -13.22
CA HIS A 191 -6.50 0.98 -13.65
C HIS A 191 -7.67 0.80 -14.62
N ALA A 192 -8.82 1.44 -14.36
CA ALA A 192 -9.93 1.44 -15.30
C ALA A 192 -9.53 2.04 -16.66
N LEU A 193 -8.80 3.16 -16.64
CA LEU A 193 -8.30 3.81 -17.85
C LEU A 193 -7.26 2.96 -18.59
N GLU A 194 -6.40 2.22 -17.88
CA GLU A 194 -5.45 1.30 -18.49
C GLU A 194 -6.16 0.18 -19.26
N HIS A 195 -7.22 -0.40 -18.70
CA HIS A 195 -8.05 -1.38 -19.40
C HIS A 195 -8.67 -0.80 -20.69
N LEU A 196 -9.13 0.45 -20.64
CA LEU A 196 -9.62 1.15 -21.82
C LEU A 196 -8.52 1.38 -22.87
N ALA A 197 -7.33 1.84 -22.43
CA ALA A 197 -6.20 2.10 -23.31
C ALA A 197 -5.72 0.80 -24.00
N ASN A 198 -5.66 -0.31 -23.27
CA ASN A 198 -5.32 -1.63 -23.79
C ASN A 198 -6.34 -2.15 -24.83
N PHE A 199 -7.60 -1.75 -24.73
CA PHE A 199 -8.57 -2.00 -25.79
C PHE A 199 -8.35 -1.06 -26.99
N ALA A 200 -8.08 0.22 -26.72
CA ALA A 200 -7.86 1.23 -27.76
C ALA A 200 -6.68 0.87 -28.69
N THR A 201 -5.60 0.29 -28.16
CA THR A 201 -4.45 -0.20 -28.96
C THR A 201 -4.83 -1.27 -29.99
N GLN A 202 -5.94 -1.98 -29.78
CA GLN A 202 -6.39 -3.05 -30.68
C GLN A 202 -7.31 -2.55 -31.79
N VAL A 203 -7.95 -1.38 -31.62
CA VAL A 203 -8.96 -0.86 -32.56
C VAL A 203 -8.50 0.36 -33.36
N PHE A 204 -7.42 1.03 -32.93
CA PHE A 204 -6.84 2.17 -33.62
C PHE A 204 -5.40 1.88 -34.08
N SER A 205 -5.18 2.03 -35.40
CA SER A 205 -3.83 1.98 -35.99
C SER A 205 -3.08 3.30 -35.89
N SER A 206 -3.80 4.43 -35.80
CA SER A 206 -3.22 5.76 -35.64
C SER A 206 -3.10 6.11 -34.16
N ASP A 207 -1.90 6.52 -33.75
CA ASP A 207 -1.64 6.97 -32.37
C ASP A 207 -2.48 8.20 -32.01
N SER A 208 -2.61 9.18 -32.92
CA SER A 208 -3.37 10.40 -32.67
C SER A 208 -4.85 10.14 -32.44
N SER A 209 -5.48 9.30 -33.28
CA SER A 209 -6.89 8.92 -33.11
C SER A 209 -7.13 8.08 -31.86
N ARG A 210 -6.13 7.27 -31.47
CA ARG A 210 -6.18 6.47 -30.25
C ARG A 210 -6.17 7.37 -29.01
N GLU A 211 -5.21 8.30 -28.96
CA GLU A 211 -5.06 9.25 -27.86
C GLU A 211 -6.29 10.15 -27.73
N GLU A 212 -6.78 10.71 -28.83
CA GLU A 212 -8.00 11.52 -28.84
C GLU A 212 -9.21 10.74 -28.30
N TRP A 213 -9.38 9.49 -28.73
CA TRP A 213 -10.48 8.66 -28.25
C TRP A 213 -10.35 8.37 -26.75
N ILE A 214 -9.16 8.01 -26.27
CA ILE A 214 -8.90 7.79 -24.84
C ILE A 214 -9.20 9.06 -24.03
N GLU A 215 -8.76 10.23 -24.48
CA GLU A 215 -8.98 11.50 -23.79
C GLU A 215 -10.47 11.84 -23.65
N ILE A 216 -11.27 11.62 -24.69
CA ILE A 216 -12.71 11.86 -24.64
C ILE A 216 -13.36 10.92 -23.63
N ARG A 217 -13.05 9.61 -23.71
CA ARG A 217 -13.61 8.62 -22.78
C ARG A 217 -13.15 8.86 -21.34
N GLN A 218 -11.91 9.32 -21.15
CA GLN A 218 -11.39 9.72 -19.83
C GLN A 218 -12.22 10.86 -19.23
N LYS A 219 -12.55 11.89 -20.02
CA LYS A 219 -13.41 13.01 -19.58
C LYS A 219 -14.82 12.53 -19.24
N GLU A 220 -15.36 11.59 -20.01
CA GLU A 220 -16.67 10.99 -19.74
C GLU A 220 -16.70 10.17 -18.44
N LEU A 221 -15.69 9.32 -18.21
CA LEU A 221 -15.54 8.60 -16.94
C LEU A 221 -15.46 9.58 -15.75
N LEU A 222 -14.64 10.62 -15.86
CA LEU A 222 -14.51 11.65 -14.83
C LEU A 222 -15.80 12.45 -14.59
N ALA A 223 -16.72 12.45 -15.55
CA ALA A 223 -18.03 13.10 -15.48
C ALA A 223 -19.16 12.12 -15.11
N GLY A 224 -18.83 10.89 -14.67
CA GLY A 224 -19.82 9.89 -14.27
C GLY A 224 -20.57 9.24 -15.44
N LYS A 225 -20.15 9.48 -16.69
CA LYS A 225 -20.85 9.04 -17.91
C LYS A 225 -20.43 7.63 -18.34
N LEU A 226 -20.42 6.68 -17.42
CA LEU A 226 -19.96 5.30 -17.67
C LEU A 226 -20.72 4.65 -18.84
N ASP A 227 -22.04 4.83 -18.90
CA ASP A 227 -22.87 4.21 -19.93
C ASP A 227 -22.53 4.71 -21.35
N GLN A 228 -22.10 5.98 -21.48
CA GLN A 228 -21.61 6.52 -22.76
C GLN A 228 -20.28 5.88 -23.19
N VAL A 229 -19.41 5.63 -22.22
CA VAL A 229 -18.12 4.96 -22.48
C VAL A 229 -18.35 3.50 -22.90
N ILE A 230 -19.27 2.80 -22.24
CA ILE A 230 -19.67 1.43 -22.61
C ILE A 230 -20.23 1.40 -24.03
N GLU A 231 -21.09 2.35 -24.40
CA GLU A 231 -21.64 2.40 -25.75
C GLU A 231 -20.56 2.70 -26.80
N ALA A 232 -19.64 3.63 -26.52
CA ALA A 232 -18.51 3.90 -27.40
C ALA A 232 -17.59 2.67 -27.59
N ILE A 233 -17.47 1.79 -26.58
CA ILE A 233 -16.75 0.51 -26.71
C ILE A 233 -17.52 -0.45 -27.63
N ARG A 234 -18.84 -0.57 -27.47
CA ARG A 234 -19.72 -1.39 -28.33
C ARG A 234 -19.64 -0.94 -29.78
N GLU A 235 -19.65 0.36 -30.05
CA GLU A 235 -19.49 0.90 -31.39
C GLU A 235 -18.15 0.49 -32.02
N LYS A 236 -17.05 0.50 -31.25
CA LYS A 236 -15.72 0.19 -31.76
C LYS A 236 -15.48 -1.30 -32.04
N MET A 237 -16.24 -2.20 -31.41
CA MET A 237 -16.16 -3.63 -31.69
C MET A 237 -16.97 -4.07 -32.91
N MET A 238 -17.95 -3.29 -33.38
CA MET A 238 -18.78 -3.65 -34.52
C MET A 238 -17.94 -3.94 -35.78
N GLY A 239 -18.22 -5.06 -36.44
CA GLY A 239 -17.51 -5.48 -37.67
C GLY A 239 -16.03 -5.84 -37.47
N ARG A 240 -15.56 -5.99 -36.21
CA ARG A 240 -14.18 -6.39 -35.91
C ARG A 240 -14.04 -7.91 -35.80
N ARG A 241 -12.80 -8.39 -35.90
CA ARG A 241 -12.45 -9.80 -35.68
C ARG A 241 -12.83 -10.27 -34.27
N ALA A 242 -13.11 -11.56 -34.12
CA ALA A 242 -13.58 -12.17 -32.88
C ALA A 242 -12.71 -11.86 -31.65
N SER A 243 -11.39 -11.76 -31.80
CA SER A 243 -10.49 -11.43 -30.68
C SER A 243 -10.72 -10.03 -30.12
N ILE A 244 -11.06 -9.05 -30.97
CA ILE A 244 -11.33 -7.66 -30.55
C ILE A 244 -12.70 -7.60 -29.87
N ILE A 245 -13.70 -8.31 -30.42
CA ILE A 245 -15.03 -8.44 -29.81
C ILE A 245 -14.90 -9.02 -28.40
N ALA A 246 -14.17 -10.13 -28.24
CA ALA A 246 -13.93 -10.72 -26.93
C ALA A 246 -13.20 -9.76 -25.96
N SER A 247 -12.25 -8.95 -26.46
CA SER A 247 -11.58 -7.93 -25.64
C SER A 247 -12.55 -6.82 -25.20
N ALA A 248 -13.47 -6.41 -26.07
CA ALA A 248 -14.51 -5.42 -25.75
C ALA A 248 -15.50 -5.98 -24.73
N ASP A 249 -16.01 -7.20 -24.94
CA ASP A 249 -16.93 -7.86 -24.01
C ASP A 249 -16.32 -8.00 -22.61
N LYS A 250 -15.03 -8.37 -22.53
CA LYS A 250 -14.30 -8.44 -21.26
C LYS A 250 -14.21 -7.08 -20.57
N LEU A 251 -13.93 -6.00 -21.32
CA LEU A 251 -13.86 -4.64 -20.79
C LEU A 251 -15.24 -4.16 -20.30
N ILE A 252 -16.29 -4.37 -21.10
CA ILE A 252 -17.67 -4.02 -20.74
C ILE A 252 -18.09 -4.79 -19.48
N ALA A 253 -17.84 -6.11 -19.41
CA ALA A 253 -18.16 -6.91 -18.24
C ALA A 253 -17.40 -6.42 -16.99
N TYR A 254 -16.14 -6.00 -17.13
CA TYR A 254 -15.38 -5.40 -16.06
C TYR A 254 -16.00 -4.07 -15.58
N TYR A 255 -16.40 -3.18 -16.49
CA TYR A 255 -17.08 -1.92 -16.12
C TYR A 255 -18.45 -2.14 -15.50
N GLU A 256 -19.28 -3.03 -16.04
CA GLU A 256 -20.60 -3.35 -15.49
C GLU A 256 -20.48 -3.95 -14.09
N LYS A 257 -19.56 -4.90 -13.87
CA LYS A 257 -19.26 -5.47 -12.55
C LYS A 257 -18.87 -4.39 -11.53
N ASN A 258 -18.24 -3.31 -12.00
CA ASN A 258 -17.71 -2.24 -11.15
C ASN A 258 -18.55 -0.96 -11.14
N LYS A 259 -19.67 -0.92 -11.85
CA LYS A 259 -20.49 0.29 -12.04
C LYS A 259 -20.84 1.01 -10.73
N TYR A 260 -21.18 0.25 -9.69
CA TYR A 260 -21.51 0.79 -8.36
C TYR A 260 -20.36 1.57 -7.69
N ARG A 261 -19.11 1.30 -8.08
CA ARG A 261 -17.88 1.90 -7.53
C ARG A 261 -17.13 2.79 -8.54
N MET A 262 -17.75 3.18 -9.65
CA MET A 262 -17.19 4.05 -10.70
C MET A 262 -17.85 5.45 -10.77
N LYS A 263 -18.33 5.97 -9.63
CA LYS A 263 -19.00 7.27 -9.51
C LYS A 263 -17.99 8.43 -9.34
N TYR A 264 -17.08 8.57 -10.30
CA TYR A 264 -15.91 9.44 -10.17
C TYR A 264 -16.25 10.93 -10.03
N ASP A 265 -17.34 11.38 -10.63
CA ASP A 265 -17.89 12.72 -10.48
C ASP A 265 -18.30 13.00 -9.02
N GLU A 266 -19.07 12.09 -8.42
CA GLU A 266 -19.47 12.16 -7.00
C GLU A 266 -18.23 12.15 -6.08
N TYR A 267 -17.28 11.25 -6.33
CA TYR A 267 -16.07 11.11 -5.51
C TYR A 267 -15.19 12.36 -5.57
N ARG A 268 -15.01 12.94 -6.76
CA ARG A 268 -14.23 14.17 -6.92
C ARG A 268 -14.94 15.38 -6.32
N ALA A 269 -16.27 15.47 -6.44
CA ALA A 269 -17.05 16.51 -5.79
C ALA A 269 -16.94 16.43 -4.26
N ALA A 270 -16.87 15.21 -3.71
CA ALA A 270 -16.63 14.97 -2.28
C ALA A 270 -15.15 15.13 -1.85
N GLY A 271 -14.23 15.44 -2.78
CA GLY A 271 -12.81 15.63 -2.50
C GLY A 271 -12.02 14.34 -2.25
N TYR A 272 -12.57 13.18 -2.61
CA TYR A 272 -11.89 11.90 -2.40
C TYR A 272 -10.77 11.66 -3.43
N CYS A 273 -9.71 10.96 -3.01
CA CYS A 273 -8.79 10.34 -3.94
C CYS A 273 -9.52 9.26 -4.76
N ILE A 274 -9.15 9.11 -6.04
CA ILE A 274 -9.75 8.12 -6.96
C ILE A 274 -8.72 7.15 -7.55
N GLY A 275 -7.46 7.25 -7.15
CA GLY A 275 -6.36 6.42 -7.68
C GLY A 275 -5.61 5.67 -6.58
N SER A 276 -5.04 4.52 -6.94
CA SER A 276 -4.34 3.62 -6.00
C SER A 276 -2.81 3.84 -5.95
N GLY A 277 -2.30 4.96 -6.49
CA GLY A 277 -0.86 5.25 -6.49
C GLY A 277 -0.19 5.24 -5.11
N ALA A 278 -0.95 5.41 -4.02
CA ALA A 278 -0.42 5.24 -2.67
C ALA A 278 -0.10 3.77 -2.34
N ILE A 279 -0.90 2.78 -2.75
CA ILE A 279 -0.58 1.37 -2.55
C ILE A 279 0.50 0.88 -3.51
N GLU A 280 0.54 1.35 -4.75
CA GLU A 280 1.64 1.06 -5.68
C GLU A 280 2.99 1.52 -5.10
N SER A 281 3.00 2.74 -4.54
CA SER A 281 4.15 3.28 -3.80
C SER A 281 4.48 2.44 -2.56
N ALA A 282 3.47 1.92 -1.84
CA ALA A 282 3.69 1.04 -0.69
C ALA A 282 4.32 -0.29 -1.09
N ILE A 283 3.88 -0.91 -2.19
CA ILE A 283 4.48 -2.14 -2.70
C ILE A 283 5.93 -1.87 -3.08
N SER A 284 6.21 -0.78 -3.79
CA SER A 284 7.58 -0.41 -4.15
C SER A 284 8.45 -0.21 -2.90
N THR A 285 7.95 0.57 -1.93
CA THR A 285 8.72 0.95 -0.75
C THR A 285 8.82 -0.14 0.30
N VAL A 286 7.71 -0.73 0.76
CA VAL A 286 7.71 -1.76 1.82
C VAL A 286 8.22 -3.10 1.31
N VAL A 287 7.98 -3.44 0.05
CA VAL A 287 8.32 -4.77 -0.48
C VAL A 287 9.53 -4.70 -1.42
N GLN A 288 9.43 -3.99 -2.55
CA GLN A 288 10.37 -4.18 -3.65
C GLN A 288 11.77 -3.62 -3.39
N GLN A 289 11.88 -2.40 -2.84
CA GLN A 289 13.15 -1.69 -2.63
C GLN A 289 14.19 -2.48 -1.82
N ARG A 290 13.74 -3.39 -0.95
CA ARG A 290 14.61 -4.18 -0.08
C ARG A 290 14.57 -5.68 -0.37
N CYS A 291 13.43 -6.19 -0.85
CA CYS A 291 13.19 -7.62 -0.99
C CYS A 291 13.13 -8.10 -2.45
N LYS A 292 13.22 -7.21 -3.43
CA LYS A 292 13.20 -7.55 -4.86
C LYS A 292 14.43 -7.01 -5.61
N LEU A 293 15.60 -7.08 -5.00
CA LEU A 293 16.86 -6.75 -5.68
C LEU A 293 17.32 -7.90 -6.58
N VAL A 294 18.26 -7.59 -7.48
CA VAL A 294 18.83 -8.57 -8.42
C VAL A 294 19.38 -9.78 -7.66
N GLY A 295 18.98 -10.98 -8.10
CA GLY A 295 19.44 -12.25 -7.53
C GLY A 295 18.81 -12.64 -6.19
N GLN A 296 17.97 -11.80 -5.58
CA GLN A 296 17.34 -12.16 -4.30
C GLN A 296 16.30 -13.26 -4.46
N ARG A 297 16.35 -14.21 -3.52
CA ARG A 297 15.39 -15.29 -3.35
C ARG A 297 15.14 -15.49 -1.86
N TRP A 298 13.90 -15.77 -1.50
CA TRP A 298 13.48 -15.79 -0.12
C TRP A 298 12.79 -17.10 0.29
N THR A 299 13.02 -17.50 1.54
CA THR A 299 12.18 -18.47 2.24
C THR A 299 11.03 -17.74 2.94
N ASN A 300 10.19 -18.47 3.68
CA ASN A 300 9.18 -17.90 4.59
C ASN A 300 9.76 -16.91 5.64
N ARG A 301 11.07 -16.93 5.86
CA ARG A 301 11.78 -16.00 6.76
C ARG A 301 11.67 -14.53 6.34
N ILE A 302 11.24 -14.24 5.11
CA ILE A 302 10.98 -12.87 4.67
C ILE A 302 9.89 -12.17 5.50
N THR A 303 8.95 -12.90 6.11
CA THR A 303 7.90 -12.32 6.95
C THR A 303 8.46 -11.40 8.03
N ALA A 304 9.54 -11.81 8.70
CA ALA A 304 10.19 -10.99 9.72
C ALA A 304 10.78 -9.70 9.14
N VAL A 305 11.35 -9.77 7.94
CA VAL A 305 11.86 -8.59 7.23
C VAL A 305 10.70 -7.64 6.93
N LEU A 306 9.64 -8.14 6.28
CA LEU A 306 8.44 -7.36 5.95
C LEU A 306 7.81 -6.69 7.18
N ASN A 307 7.73 -7.40 8.30
CA ASN A 307 7.21 -6.86 9.56
C ASN A 307 8.05 -5.70 10.09
N ILE A 308 9.38 -5.86 10.15
CA ILE A 308 10.28 -4.78 10.55
C ILE A 308 10.17 -3.59 9.59
N ARG A 309 10.13 -3.84 8.28
CA ARG A 309 9.94 -2.77 7.29
C ARG A 309 8.64 -2.01 7.51
N ALA A 310 7.53 -2.73 7.69
CA ALA A 310 6.23 -2.13 7.94
C ALA A 310 6.24 -1.29 9.23
N VAL A 311 6.90 -1.72 10.30
CA VAL A 311 7.07 -0.94 11.54
C VAL A 311 7.81 0.38 11.27
N PHE A 312 8.96 0.35 10.60
CA PHE A 312 9.75 1.55 10.33
C PHE A 312 9.02 2.52 9.39
N LYS A 313 8.46 2.02 8.28
CA LYS A 313 7.69 2.84 7.33
C LYS A 313 6.42 3.42 7.94
N SER A 314 5.88 2.77 8.98
CA SER A 314 4.72 3.26 9.73
C SER A 314 5.04 4.29 10.83
N SER A 315 6.27 4.82 10.88
CA SER A 315 6.73 5.73 11.94
C SER A 315 6.67 5.12 13.35
N LYS A 316 6.71 3.79 13.48
CA LYS A 316 6.61 3.06 14.77
C LYS A 316 7.96 2.69 15.38
N ARG A 317 9.04 3.36 14.96
CA ARG A 317 10.40 3.14 15.49
C ARG A 317 10.48 3.25 17.02
N GLY A 318 9.76 4.20 17.61
CA GLY A 318 9.73 4.38 19.08
C GLY A 318 9.23 3.14 19.81
N LYS A 319 8.10 2.57 19.35
CA LYS A 319 7.53 1.34 19.93
C LYS A 319 8.46 0.13 19.78
N LEU A 320 9.17 0.02 18.65
CA LEU A 320 10.17 -1.04 18.46
C LEU A 320 11.35 -0.87 19.42
N ARG A 321 11.80 0.35 19.68
CA ARG A 321 12.85 0.63 20.67
C ARG A 321 12.41 0.29 22.09
N GLU A 322 11.17 0.61 22.46
CA GLU A 322 10.59 0.20 23.73
C GLU A 322 10.60 -1.33 23.86
N LEU A 323 10.17 -2.05 22.81
CA LEU A 323 10.21 -3.51 22.78
C LEU A 323 11.64 -4.06 22.95
N ILE A 324 12.64 -3.51 22.25
CA ILE A 324 14.04 -3.92 22.40
C ILE A 324 14.51 -3.76 23.84
N ASN A 325 14.22 -2.62 24.47
CA ASN A 325 14.59 -2.35 25.86
C ASN A 325 13.92 -3.34 26.82
N GLN A 326 12.63 -3.63 26.63
CA GLN A 326 11.90 -4.62 27.41
C GLN A 326 12.48 -6.04 27.26
N GLN A 327 12.87 -6.45 26.04
CA GLN A 327 13.51 -7.75 25.81
C GLN A 327 14.88 -7.84 26.50
N MET A 328 15.57 -6.71 26.68
CA MET A 328 16.83 -6.64 27.41
C MET A 328 16.66 -6.54 28.94
N GLY A 329 15.44 -6.28 29.42
CA GLY A 329 15.13 -6.16 30.85
C GLY A 329 15.22 -4.72 31.39
N TYR A 330 15.20 -3.71 30.51
CA TYR A 330 15.13 -2.30 30.89
C TYR A 330 13.68 -1.83 30.94
N GLU A 331 13.31 -1.10 32.00
CA GLU A 331 11.95 -0.57 32.21
C GLU A 331 11.64 0.72 31.45
N ARG A 332 12.65 1.40 30.86
CA ARG A 332 12.48 2.63 30.06
C ARG A 332 13.31 2.61 28.78
N ALA A 333 12.79 3.26 27.74
CA ALA A 333 13.53 3.46 26.50
C ALA A 333 14.67 4.47 26.71
N ALA A 334 15.91 4.03 26.50
CA ALA A 334 17.08 4.90 26.45
C ALA A 334 17.18 5.62 25.10
#